data_AF-A0A932EH38-F1
#
_entry.id   AF-A0A932EH38-F1
#
_cell.length_a   1.000
_cell.length_b   1.000
_cell.length_c   1.000
_cell.angle_alpha   90.00
_cell.angle_beta   90.00
_cell.angle_gamma   90.00
#
_symmetry.space_group_name_H-M   'P 1'
#
loop_
_entity.id
_entity.type
_entity.pdbx_description
1 polymer ?
#
loop_
_entity_poly.entity_id
_entity_poly.type
_entity_poly.pdbx_seq_one_letter_code
_entity_poly.pdbx_strand_id
1 'polypeptide(L)'
;MFGLIGGGLAPEFQTNTMATLVKATADLPEEQRREVMRRRLHFLASVDETSRRAFIGAMMKGLLDLPPEKRMEMMSTQMSLLGELDPEASGWVSASMSTVMGGGPALPVFPSGIELYLRVPRVPMNEFRTAAEFSYPRTLDEAMWSDGRVAALGYLWHFMIGATLGIAYTLLFGRGRWLWAFGWGAFVWLAMMLLMPVMMPMIHFPWWFPAVPFVAHMAMAVAIGGVALRFVKPEADAKSFVGLWRLDRQSAAAPG
;
A
#
# COMPACT_ATOMS: atom_id res chain seq x y z
N MET A 1 -2.27 -6.86 6.87
CA MET A 1 -1.45 -5.94 6.04
C MET A 1 -0.20 -5.43 6.77
N PHE A 2 -0.29 -4.52 7.75
CA PHE A 2 0.91 -3.95 8.39
C PHE A 2 1.85 -4.99 9.04
N GLY A 3 1.30 -6.06 9.60
CA GLY A 3 2.12 -7.18 10.10
C GLY A 3 2.91 -7.91 9.00
N LEU A 4 2.34 -8.04 7.80
CA LEU A 4 3.04 -8.59 6.64
C LEU A 4 4.15 -7.64 6.17
N ILE A 5 3.88 -6.33 6.17
CA ILE A 5 4.87 -5.30 5.80
C ILE A 5 6.03 -5.30 6.79
N GLY A 6 5.75 -5.19 8.09
CA GLY A 6 6.78 -5.22 9.13
C GLY A 6 7.52 -6.56 9.19
N GLY A 7 6.91 -7.62 8.67
CA GLY A 7 7.50 -8.94 8.55
C GLY A 7 8.26 -9.21 7.26
N GLY A 8 8.27 -8.28 6.30
CA GLY A 8 8.89 -8.47 4.99
C GLY A 8 8.13 -9.39 4.03
N LEU A 9 6.90 -9.82 4.36
CA LEU A 9 6.05 -10.70 3.54
C LEU A 9 5.15 -9.95 2.54
N ALA A 10 5.31 -8.64 2.42
CA ALA A 10 4.50 -7.85 1.49
C ALA A 10 4.69 -8.27 0.03
N PRO A 11 5.92 -8.51 -0.49
CA PRO A 11 6.11 -8.96 -1.88
C PRO A 11 5.44 -10.30 -2.19
N GLU A 12 5.53 -11.27 -1.29
CA GLU A 12 4.92 -12.60 -1.42
C GLU A 12 3.40 -12.50 -1.37
N PHE A 13 2.86 -11.71 -0.44
CA PHE A 13 1.43 -11.42 -0.36
C PHE A 13 0.90 -10.80 -1.65
N GLN A 14 1.63 -9.86 -2.23
CA GLN A 14 1.24 -9.21 -3.48
C GLN A 14 1.30 -10.16 -4.67
N THR A 15 2.34 -11.01 -4.73
CA THR A 15 2.47 -12.05 -5.75
C THR A 15 1.29 -13.03 -5.68
N ASN A 16 0.93 -13.48 -4.47
CA ASN A 16 -0.22 -14.36 -4.26
C ASN A 16 -1.55 -13.67 -4.58
N THR A 17 -1.68 -12.39 -4.25
CA THR A 17 -2.86 -11.59 -4.61
C THR A 17 -3.02 -11.48 -6.12
N MET A 18 -1.93 -11.19 -6.85
CA MET A 18 -1.94 -11.16 -8.32
C MET A 18 -2.27 -12.55 -8.91
N ALA A 19 -1.71 -13.62 -8.33
CA ALA A 19 -2.01 -14.99 -8.76
C ALA A 19 -3.52 -15.30 -8.61
N THR A 20 -4.13 -14.88 -7.50
CA THR A 20 -5.58 -15.01 -7.29
C THR A 20 -6.39 -14.18 -8.29
N LEU A 21 -5.97 -12.95 -8.61
CA LEU A 21 -6.62 -12.13 -9.63
C LEU A 21 -6.50 -12.74 -11.04
N VAL A 22 -5.39 -13.39 -11.37
CA VAL A 22 -5.23 -14.15 -12.63
C VAL A 22 -6.23 -15.30 -12.70
N LYS A 23 -6.44 -16.04 -11.60
CA LYS A 23 -7.45 -17.10 -11.54
C LYS A 23 -8.85 -16.55 -11.78
N ALA A 24 -9.22 -15.49 -11.05
CA ALA A 24 -10.50 -14.81 -11.27
C ALA A 24 -10.68 -14.33 -12.72
N THR A 25 -9.61 -13.84 -13.36
CA THR A 25 -9.63 -13.41 -14.76
C THR A 25 -9.88 -14.59 -15.73
N ALA A 26 -9.33 -15.77 -15.43
CA ALA A 26 -9.47 -16.96 -16.27
C ALA A 26 -10.90 -17.55 -16.27
N ASP A 27 -11.67 -17.25 -15.23
CA ASP A 27 -13.06 -17.68 -15.07
C ASP A 27 -14.07 -16.69 -15.67
N LEU A 28 -13.62 -15.52 -16.13
CA LEU A 28 -14.48 -14.56 -16.81
C LEU A 28 -14.92 -15.06 -18.20
N PRO A 29 -16.10 -14.61 -18.69
CA PRO A 29 -16.48 -14.76 -20.09
C PRO A 29 -15.40 -14.22 -21.04
N GLU A 30 -15.25 -14.82 -22.21
CA GLU A 30 -14.16 -14.54 -23.15
C GLU A 30 -13.98 -13.03 -23.44
N GLU A 31 -15.06 -12.33 -23.75
CA GLU A 31 -15.01 -10.90 -24.07
C GLU A 31 -14.48 -10.06 -22.89
N GLN A 32 -14.96 -10.33 -21.67
CA GLN A 32 -14.54 -9.62 -20.46
C GLN A 32 -13.08 -9.95 -20.13
N ARG A 33 -12.69 -11.23 -20.26
CA ARG A 33 -11.31 -11.68 -20.09
C ARG A 33 -10.37 -10.99 -21.08
N ARG A 34 -10.74 -10.94 -22.37
CA ARG A 34 -9.97 -10.24 -23.41
C ARG A 34 -9.78 -8.77 -23.05
N GLU A 35 -10.83 -8.09 -22.60
CA GLU A 35 -10.74 -6.67 -22.23
C GLU A 35 -9.84 -6.43 -21.02
N VAL A 36 -9.93 -7.25 -19.97
CA VAL A 36 -9.04 -7.16 -18.80
C VAL A 36 -7.58 -7.40 -19.21
N MET A 37 -7.34 -8.42 -20.04
CA MET A 37 -5.99 -8.73 -20.53
C MET A 37 -5.43 -7.63 -21.43
N ARG A 38 -6.24 -7.03 -22.31
CA ARG A 38 -5.84 -5.93 -23.19
C ARG A 38 -5.36 -4.73 -22.38
N ARG A 39 -6.15 -4.28 -21.40
CA ARG A 39 -5.77 -3.18 -20.50
C ARG A 39 -4.46 -3.48 -19.77
N ARG A 40 -4.29 -4.72 -19.32
CA ARG A 40 -3.07 -5.14 -18.63
C ARG A 40 -1.85 -5.13 -19.54
N LEU A 41 -1.98 -5.57 -20.80
CA LEU A 41 -0.89 -5.55 -21.77
C LEU A 41 -0.47 -4.11 -22.15
N HIS A 42 -1.43 -3.20 -22.36
CA HIS A 42 -1.11 -1.78 -22.55
C HIS A 42 -0.41 -1.17 -21.32
N PHE A 43 -0.86 -1.52 -20.11
CA PHE A 43 -0.19 -1.10 -18.89
C PHE A 43 1.25 -1.62 -18.84
N LEU A 44 1.47 -2.91 -19.09
CA LEU A 44 2.81 -3.51 -19.11
C LEU A 44 3.72 -2.84 -20.14
N ALA A 45 3.21 -2.51 -21.32
CA ALA A 45 3.97 -1.77 -22.33
C ALA A 45 4.38 -0.37 -21.87
N SER A 46 3.61 0.27 -20.98
CA SER A 46 3.82 1.66 -20.54
C SER A 46 4.77 1.84 -19.34
N VAL A 47 5.21 0.75 -18.72
CA VAL A 47 6.10 0.77 -17.54
C VAL A 47 7.52 0.33 -17.92
N ASP A 48 8.50 0.69 -17.08
CA ASP A 48 9.89 0.30 -17.27
C ASP A 48 10.08 -1.22 -17.13
N GLU A 49 11.22 -1.71 -17.63
CA GLU A 49 11.53 -3.14 -17.70
C GLU A 49 11.48 -3.84 -16.33
N THR A 50 11.94 -3.18 -15.27
CA THR A 50 11.98 -3.75 -13.91
C THR A 50 10.55 -4.01 -13.43
N SER A 51 9.71 -2.98 -13.54
CA SER A 51 8.28 -3.04 -13.26
C SER A 51 7.58 -4.11 -14.07
N ARG A 52 7.83 -4.14 -15.38
CA ARG A 52 7.18 -5.07 -16.30
C ARG A 52 7.47 -6.52 -15.93
N ARG A 53 8.73 -6.86 -15.66
CA ARG A 53 9.15 -8.20 -15.22
C ARG A 53 8.53 -8.60 -13.90
N ALA A 54 8.48 -7.69 -12.93
CA ALA A 54 7.83 -7.92 -11.64
C ALA A 54 6.35 -8.29 -11.80
N PHE A 55 5.58 -7.53 -12.59
CA PHE A 55 4.18 -7.85 -12.86
C PHE A 55 4.00 -9.16 -13.62
N ILE A 56 4.81 -9.41 -14.66
CA ILE A 56 4.75 -10.65 -15.44
C ILE A 56 5.10 -11.86 -14.57
N GLY A 57 6.10 -11.77 -13.69
CA GLY A 57 6.46 -12.83 -12.75
C GLY A 57 5.31 -13.17 -11.81
N ALA A 58 4.66 -12.16 -11.23
CA ALA A 58 3.49 -12.37 -10.38
C ALA A 58 2.30 -12.99 -11.12
N MET A 59 2.07 -12.58 -12.38
CA MET A 59 1.06 -13.20 -13.23
C MET A 59 1.39 -14.64 -13.58
N MET A 60 2.66 -14.95 -13.87
CA MET A 60 3.12 -16.28 -14.23
C MET A 60 2.86 -17.28 -13.11
N LYS A 61 3.06 -16.89 -11.84
CA LYS A 61 2.67 -17.71 -10.68
C LYS A 61 1.17 -18.08 -10.75
N GLY A 62 0.31 -17.11 -11.05
CA GLY A 62 -1.12 -17.35 -11.25
C GLY A 62 -1.44 -18.29 -12.41
N LEU A 63 -0.78 -18.11 -13.56
CA LEU A 63 -0.97 -18.96 -14.73
C LEU A 63 -0.54 -20.41 -14.48
N LEU A 64 0.56 -20.61 -13.76
CA LEU A 64 1.06 -21.95 -13.43
C LEU A 64 0.17 -22.71 -12.45
N ASP A 65 -0.62 -22.01 -11.66
CA ASP A 65 -1.62 -22.62 -10.78
C ASP A 65 -2.92 -23.01 -11.50
N LEU A 66 -3.15 -22.55 -12.74
CA LEU A 66 -4.37 -22.87 -13.48
C LEU A 66 -4.34 -24.31 -14.03
N PRO A 67 -5.52 -24.95 -14.20
CA PRO A 67 -5.65 -26.16 -15.01
C PRO A 67 -5.05 -25.97 -16.41
N PRO A 68 -4.46 -27.02 -17.04
CA PRO A 68 -3.80 -26.90 -18.33
C PRO A 68 -4.66 -26.23 -19.42
N GLU A 69 -5.95 -26.54 -19.47
CA GLU A 69 -6.89 -26.03 -20.45
C GLU A 69 -7.08 -24.51 -20.29
N LYS A 70 -7.33 -24.06 -19.05
CA LYS A 70 -7.47 -22.64 -18.70
C LYS A 70 -6.18 -21.86 -18.90
N ARG A 71 -5.04 -22.48 -18.61
CA ARG A 71 -3.71 -21.89 -18.87
C ARG A 71 -3.50 -21.66 -20.36
N MET A 72 -3.79 -22.65 -21.20
CA MET A 72 -3.67 -22.54 -22.66
C MET A 72 -4.63 -21.49 -23.22
N GLU A 73 -5.87 -21.43 -22.73
CA GLU A 73 -6.86 -20.41 -23.09
C GLU A 73 -6.35 -18.98 -22.77
N MET A 74 -5.83 -18.77 -21.56
CA MET A 74 -5.25 -17.50 -21.12
C MET A 74 -4.02 -17.12 -21.96
N MET A 75 -3.10 -18.06 -22.19
CA MET A 75 -1.90 -17.82 -22.98
C MET A 75 -2.24 -17.51 -24.45
N SER A 76 -3.17 -18.24 -25.05
CA SER A 76 -3.66 -17.98 -26.41
C SER A 76 -4.26 -16.59 -26.54
N THR A 77 -5.11 -16.21 -25.58
CA THR A 77 -5.69 -14.86 -25.51
C THR A 77 -4.61 -13.80 -25.42
N GLN A 78 -3.62 -14.00 -24.54
CA GLN A 78 -2.51 -13.07 -24.36
C GLN A 78 -1.65 -12.93 -25.62
N MET A 79 -1.33 -14.02 -26.32
CA MET A 79 -0.57 -14.00 -27.58
C MET A 79 -1.35 -13.30 -28.70
N SER A 80 -2.65 -13.53 -28.79
CA SER A 80 -3.52 -12.82 -29.74
C SER A 80 -3.51 -11.30 -29.49
N LEU A 81 -3.64 -10.89 -28.22
CA LEU A 81 -3.65 -9.47 -27.84
C LEU A 81 -2.28 -8.79 -27.95
N LEU A 82 -1.17 -9.53 -27.81
CA LEU A 82 0.17 -9.00 -28.05
C LEU A 82 0.37 -8.55 -29.50
N GLY A 83 -0.34 -9.18 -30.45
CA GLY A 83 -0.36 -8.75 -31.85
C GLY A 83 -1.21 -7.50 -32.11
N GLU A 84 -2.06 -7.10 -31.15
CA GLU A 84 -2.84 -5.85 -31.22
C GLU A 84 -2.02 -4.62 -30.74
N LEU A 85 -0.87 -4.82 -30.07
CA LEU A 85 0.02 -3.74 -29.63
C LEU A 85 0.92 -3.23 -30.77
N ASP A 86 1.43 -2.01 -30.63
CA ASP A 86 2.50 -1.50 -31.50
C ASP A 86 3.71 -2.45 -31.50
N PRO A 87 4.42 -2.63 -32.64
CA PRO A 87 5.49 -3.62 -32.75
C PRO A 87 6.60 -3.48 -31.70
N GLU A 88 6.97 -2.24 -31.37
CA GLU A 88 7.97 -1.94 -30.35
C GLU A 88 7.48 -2.33 -28.94
N ALA A 89 6.27 -1.92 -28.58
CA ALA A 89 5.63 -2.28 -27.31
C ALA A 89 5.45 -3.80 -27.16
N SER A 90 5.03 -4.47 -28.23
CA SER A 90 4.90 -5.93 -28.27
C SER A 90 6.25 -6.63 -28.06
N GLY A 91 7.32 -6.12 -28.70
CA GLY A 91 8.68 -6.62 -28.54
C GLY A 91 9.18 -6.49 -27.10
N TRP A 92 8.94 -5.34 -26.47
CA TRP A 92 9.27 -5.08 -25.07
C TRP A 92 8.56 -6.03 -24.09
N VAL A 93 7.24 -6.20 -24.23
CA VAL A 93 6.48 -7.12 -23.36
C VAL A 93 6.94 -8.56 -23.58
N SER A 94 7.13 -8.97 -24.83
CA SER A 94 7.57 -10.34 -25.19
C SER A 94 8.97 -10.65 -24.66
N ALA A 95 9.90 -9.69 -24.72
CA ALA A 95 11.25 -9.84 -24.17
C ALA A 95 11.23 -10.03 -22.64
N SER A 96 10.42 -9.24 -21.93
CA SER A 96 10.24 -9.41 -20.49
C SER A 96 9.60 -10.76 -20.14
N MET A 97 8.60 -11.20 -20.91
CA MET A 97 7.98 -12.53 -20.73
C MET A 97 8.98 -13.66 -20.91
N SER A 98 9.76 -13.62 -22.00
CA SER A 98 10.83 -14.59 -22.26
C SER A 98 11.84 -14.65 -21.11
N THR A 99 12.25 -13.48 -20.60
CA THR A 99 13.16 -13.39 -19.45
C THR A 99 12.59 -14.06 -18.20
N VAL A 100 11.33 -13.77 -17.87
CA VAL A 100 10.67 -14.36 -16.69
C VAL A 100 10.50 -15.88 -16.85
N MET A 101 10.10 -16.35 -18.04
CA MET A 101 9.94 -17.77 -18.33
C MET A 101 11.27 -18.53 -18.33
N GLY A 102 12.37 -17.87 -18.69
CA GLY A 102 13.74 -18.41 -18.65
C GLY A 102 14.33 -18.52 -17.24
N GLY A 103 13.56 -18.27 -16.18
CA GLY A 103 14.05 -18.34 -14.80
C GLY A 103 14.78 -17.08 -14.33
N GLY A 104 14.51 -15.93 -14.95
CA GLY A 104 15.00 -14.65 -14.46
C GLY A 104 14.61 -14.40 -12.99
N PRO A 105 15.38 -13.59 -12.25
CA PRO A 105 15.13 -13.36 -10.82
C PRO A 105 13.73 -12.80 -10.59
N ALA A 106 13.06 -13.32 -9.56
CA ALA A 106 11.80 -12.75 -9.09
C ALA A 106 12.07 -11.34 -8.55
N LEU A 107 11.50 -10.33 -9.18
CA LEU A 107 11.55 -8.95 -8.71
C LEU A 107 10.31 -8.66 -7.85
N PRO A 108 10.43 -7.84 -6.80
CA PRO A 108 9.26 -7.44 -6.01
C PRO A 108 8.24 -6.73 -6.90
N VAL A 109 6.95 -7.03 -6.66
CA VAL A 109 5.83 -6.62 -7.54
C VAL A 109 5.64 -5.10 -7.64
N PHE A 110 6.20 -4.32 -6.70
CA PHE A 110 6.00 -2.88 -6.66
C PHE A 110 7.29 -2.10 -6.90
N PRO A 111 7.41 -1.51 -8.09
CA PRO A 111 8.11 -0.24 -8.23
C PRO A 111 7.36 0.80 -7.39
N SER A 112 8.07 1.54 -6.57
CA SER A 112 7.50 2.68 -5.86
C SER A 112 7.57 3.92 -6.76
N GLY A 113 6.50 4.73 -6.80
CA GLY A 113 6.53 5.98 -7.54
C GLY A 113 5.16 6.54 -7.91
N ILE A 114 5.11 7.88 -8.04
CA ILE A 114 3.89 8.61 -8.41
C ILE A 114 3.48 8.33 -9.86
N GLU A 115 4.44 8.05 -10.75
CA GLU A 115 4.19 7.76 -12.16
C GLU A 115 3.44 6.43 -12.32
N LEU A 116 3.85 5.42 -11.55
CA LEU A 116 3.19 4.12 -11.51
C LEU A 116 1.75 4.26 -10.98
N TYR A 117 1.55 5.07 -9.94
CA TYR A 117 0.21 5.35 -9.40
C TYR A 117 -0.81 5.85 -10.43
N LEU A 118 -0.38 6.66 -11.38
CA LEU A 118 -1.27 7.24 -12.39
C LEU A 118 -1.60 6.25 -13.51
N ARG A 119 -0.79 5.21 -13.73
CA ARG A 119 -0.92 4.30 -14.87
C ARG A 119 -1.44 2.91 -14.51
N VAL A 120 -1.30 2.47 -13.25
CA VAL A 120 -1.74 1.12 -12.85
C VAL A 120 -3.27 0.99 -12.93
N PRO A 121 -3.78 -0.04 -13.63
CA PRO A 121 -5.19 -0.40 -13.57
C PRO A 121 -5.59 -0.67 -12.11
N ARG A 122 -6.54 0.11 -11.61
CA ARG A 122 -7.00 -0.02 -10.23
C ARG A 122 -8.02 -1.13 -10.10
N VAL A 123 -7.88 -1.92 -9.05
CA VAL A 123 -8.80 -2.96 -8.63
C VAL A 123 -9.73 -2.36 -7.57
N PRO A 124 -11.06 -2.50 -7.72
CA PRO A 124 -12.02 -2.15 -6.67
C PRO A 124 -11.67 -2.78 -5.32
N MET A 125 -11.81 -2.03 -4.22
CA MET A 125 -11.42 -2.50 -2.88
C MET A 125 -12.10 -3.81 -2.47
N ASN A 126 -13.34 -4.07 -2.90
CA ASN A 126 -14.05 -5.32 -2.65
C ASN A 126 -13.37 -6.51 -3.36
N GLU A 127 -13.01 -6.36 -4.63
CA GLU A 127 -12.27 -7.39 -5.38
C GLU A 127 -10.89 -7.63 -4.77
N PHE A 128 -10.18 -6.57 -4.38
CA PHE A 128 -8.92 -6.69 -3.67
C PHE A 128 -9.09 -7.44 -2.35
N ARG A 129 -10.15 -7.14 -1.58
CA ARG A 129 -10.43 -7.83 -0.30
C ARG A 129 -10.68 -9.31 -0.51
N THR A 130 -11.50 -9.67 -1.49
CA THR A 130 -11.74 -11.07 -1.85
C THR A 130 -10.45 -11.77 -2.24
N ALA A 131 -9.64 -11.16 -3.11
CA ALA A 131 -8.35 -11.73 -3.51
C ALA A 131 -7.38 -11.87 -2.32
N ALA A 132 -7.36 -10.88 -1.42
CA ALA A 132 -6.56 -10.87 -0.20
C ALA A 132 -6.98 -11.98 0.77
N GLU A 133 -8.28 -12.24 0.93
CA GLU A 133 -8.81 -13.31 1.80
C GLU A 133 -8.28 -14.69 1.40
N PHE A 134 -8.14 -14.98 0.09
CA PHE A 134 -7.53 -16.22 -0.40
C PHE A 134 -6.01 -16.21 -0.38
N SER A 135 -5.40 -15.05 -0.62
CA SER A 135 -3.95 -14.93 -0.77
C SER A 135 -3.22 -14.89 0.56
N TYR A 136 -3.88 -14.38 1.60
CA TYR A 136 -3.33 -14.26 2.94
C TYR A 136 -2.93 -15.60 3.56
N PRO A 137 -3.82 -16.61 3.69
CA PRO A 137 -3.43 -17.90 4.28
C PRO A 137 -2.31 -18.57 3.48
N ARG A 138 -2.39 -18.54 2.14
CA ARG A 138 -1.33 -19.07 1.26
C ARG A 138 0.02 -18.42 1.54
N THR A 139 0.07 -17.08 1.69
CA THR A 139 1.32 -16.39 2.01
C THR A 139 1.89 -16.82 3.36
N LEU A 140 1.03 -17.05 4.35
CA LEU A 140 1.48 -17.52 5.66
C LEU A 140 1.99 -18.95 5.59
N ASP A 141 1.31 -19.82 4.86
CA ASP A 141 1.71 -21.22 4.66
C ASP A 141 3.06 -21.29 3.94
N GLU A 142 3.23 -20.55 2.85
CA GLU A 142 4.49 -20.48 2.09
C GLU A 142 5.65 -19.93 2.94
N ALA A 143 5.38 -18.97 3.84
CA ALA A 143 6.37 -18.39 4.73
C ALA A 143 6.59 -19.19 6.03
N MET A 144 5.74 -20.19 6.31
CA MET A 144 5.65 -20.89 7.60
C MET A 144 5.39 -19.94 8.79
N TRP A 145 4.48 -18.97 8.62
CA TRP A 145 4.12 -17.99 9.65
C TRP A 145 2.75 -18.29 10.26
N SER A 146 2.58 -17.95 11.53
CA SER A 146 1.28 -17.98 12.19
C SER A 146 0.57 -16.62 12.13
N ASP A 147 -0.75 -16.64 12.18
CA ASP A 147 -1.56 -15.42 12.32
C ASP A 147 -1.15 -14.55 13.52
N GLY A 148 -0.86 -15.20 14.64
CA GLY A 148 -0.42 -14.52 15.86
C GLY A 148 0.85 -13.70 15.66
N ARG A 149 1.81 -14.20 14.86
CA ARG A 149 3.04 -13.48 14.52
C ARG A 149 2.73 -12.24 13.68
N VAL A 150 1.88 -12.37 12.67
CA VAL A 150 1.47 -11.25 11.81
C VAL A 150 0.73 -10.20 12.65
N ALA A 151 -0.20 -10.62 13.50
CA ALA A 151 -0.93 -9.73 14.39
C ALA A 151 0.02 -8.98 15.33
N ALA A 152 0.94 -9.69 16.00
CA ALA A 152 1.91 -9.09 16.91
C ALA A 152 2.79 -8.04 16.22
N LEU A 153 3.33 -8.34 15.03
CA LEU A 153 4.11 -7.38 14.24
C LEU A 153 3.25 -6.19 13.78
N GLY A 154 1.98 -6.44 13.43
CA GLY A 154 1.03 -5.39 13.07
C GLY A 154 0.76 -4.44 14.24
N TYR A 155 0.53 -4.97 15.44
CA TYR A 155 0.34 -4.17 16.64
C TYR A 155 1.61 -3.42 17.02
N LEU A 156 2.77 -4.07 16.98
CA LEU A 156 4.06 -3.43 17.26
C LEU A 156 4.33 -2.27 16.30
N TRP A 157 4.07 -2.45 15.01
CA TRP A 157 4.19 -1.40 14.00
C TRP A 157 3.31 -0.19 14.35
N HIS A 158 2.03 -0.39 14.62
CA HIS A 158 1.12 0.71 14.98
C HIS A 158 1.49 1.36 16.29
N PHE A 159 1.93 0.58 17.29
CA PHE A 159 2.40 1.11 18.55
C PHE A 159 3.62 2.02 18.36
N MET A 160 4.62 1.58 17.59
CA MET A 160 5.83 2.37 17.33
C MET A 160 5.50 3.68 16.59
N ILE A 161 4.63 3.64 15.58
CA ILE A 161 4.18 4.86 14.88
C ILE A 161 3.35 5.76 15.80
N GLY A 162 2.42 5.21 16.56
CA GLY A 162 1.61 5.98 17.51
C GLY A 162 2.46 6.63 18.61
N ALA A 163 3.44 5.91 19.14
CA ALA A 163 4.36 6.41 20.15
C ALA A 163 5.25 7.52 19.60
N THR A 164 5.83 7.37 18.40
CA THR A 164 6.65 8.41 17.77
C THR A 164 5.84 9.67 17.47
N LEU A 165 4.59 9.51 17.01
CA LEU A 165 3.66 10.63 16.81
C LEU A 165 3.27 11.32 18.14
N GLY A 166 3.10 10.56 19.22
CA GLY A 166 2.84 11.10 20.56
C GLY A 166 4.04 11.86 21.14
N ILE A 167 5.26 11.34 20.92
CA ILE A 167 6.51 12.03 21.26
C ILE A 167 6.63 13.32 20.46
N ALA A 168 6.44 13.27 19.13
CA ALA A 168 6.47 14.44 18.27
C ALA A 168 5.45 15.50 18.69
N TYR A 169 4.22 15.10 19.01
CA TYR A 169 3.21 15.98 19.58
C TYR A 169 3.71 16.68 20.87
N THR A 170 4.28 15.91 21.80
CA THR A 170 4.76 16.44 23.08
C THR A 170 5.94 17.40 22.89
N LEU A 171 6.83 17.15 21.94
CA LEU A 171 7.94 18.05 21.61
C LEU A 171 7.45 19.36 20.97
N LEU A 172 6.43 19.28 20.11
CA LEU A 172 5.88 20.44 19.42
C LEU A 172 5.01 21.31 20.34
N PHE A 173 4.17 20.69 21.16
CA PHE A 173 3.09 21.36 21.90
C PHE A 173 3.20 21.27 23.43
N GLY A 174 4.16 20.50 23.96
CA GLY A 174 4.35 20.30 25.39
C GLY A 174 3.28 19.40 26.01
N ARG A 175 2.78 19.79 27.18
CA ARG A 175 1.55 19.25 27.78
C ARG A 175 0.35 19.52 26.87
N GLY A 176 0.38 20.65 26.16
CA GLY A 176 -0.56 20.99 25.11
C GLY A 176 -1.99 21.22 25.60
N ARG A 177 -2.96 21.14 24.67
CA ARG A 177 -4.39 21.28 24.93
C ARG A 177 -5.14 20.28 24.04
N TRP A 178 -6.35 19.89 24.42
CA TRP A 178 -7.19 19.01 23.60
C TRP A 178 -7.33 19.48 22.14
N LEU A 179 -7.47 20.80 21.95
CA LEU A 179 -7.51 21.40 20.60
C LEU A 179 -6.28 21.03 19.76
N TRP A 180 -5.09 21.07 20.34
CA TRP A 180 -3.85 20.69 19.66
C TRP A 180 -3.77 19.19 19.40
N ALA A 181 -4.23 18.37 20.34
CA ALA A 181 -4.25 16.91 20.15
C ALA A 181 -5.17 16.51 18.98
N PHE A 182 -6.36 17.08 18.89
CA PHE A 182 -7.26 16.84 17.75
C PHE A 182 -6.71 17.41 16.45
N GLY A 183 -6.15 18.64 16.48
CA GLY A 183 -5.49 19.24 15.33
C GLY A 183 -4.33 18.38 14.81
N TRP A 184 -3.53 17.83 15.72
CA TRP A 184 -2.43 16.90 15.40
C TRP A 184 -2.95 15.60 14.78
N GLY A 185 -3.99 14.99 15.37
CA GLY A 185 -4.62 13.80 14.81
C GLY A 185 -5.15 14.02 13.40
N ALA A 186 -5.79 15.17 13.15
CA ALA A 186 -6.32 15.54 11.84
C ALA A 186 -5.20 15.79 10.83
N PHE A 187 -4.12 16.45 11.26
CA PHE A 187 -2.92 16.67 10.45
C PHE A 187 -2.27 15.34 10.03
N VAL A 188 -2.04 14.41 10.97
CA VAL A 188 -1.46 13.09 10.68
C VAL A 188 -2.36 12.31 9.71
N TRP A 189 -3.68 12.31 9.96
CA TRP A 189 -4.63 11.68 9.05
C TRP A 189 -4.52 12.26 7.64
N LEU A 190 -4.51 13.58 7.50
CA LEU A 190 -4.42 14.25 6.19
C LEU A 190 -3.12 13.87 5.48
N ALA A 191 -1.99 13.91 6.19
CA ALA A 191 -0.70 13.50 5.64
C ALA A 191 -0.73 12.04 5.16
N MET A 192 -1.35 11.13 5.93
CA MET A 192 -1.50 9.74 5.52
C MET A 192 -2.43 9.58 4.32
N MET A 193 -3.52 10.35 4.23
CA MET A 193 -4.42 10.32 3.06
C MET A 193 -3.72 10.82 1.79
N LEU A 194 -2.80 11.78 1.91
CA LEU A 194 -1.98 12.25 0.79
C LEU A 194 -0.95 11.20 0.34
N LEU A 195 -0.40 10.41 1.28
CA LEU A 195 0.59 9.38 0.98
C LEU A 195 -0.01 8.04 0.52
N MET A 196 -1.23 7.73 0.95
CA MET A 196 -1.91 6.48 0.67
C MET A 196 -1.94 6.10 -0.82
N PRO A 197 -2.24 7.01 -1.78
CA PRO A 197 -2.31 6.64 -3.18
C PRO A 197 -0.96 6.18 -3.73
N VAL A 198 0.14 6.73 -3.21
CA VAL A 198 1.50 6.31 -3.56
C VAL A 198 1.84 4.93 -2.97
N MET A 199 1.35 4.65 -1.76
CA MET A 199 1.63 3.38 -1.07
C MET A 199 0.77 2.21 -1.56
N MET A 200 -0.45 2.48 -2.03
CA MET A 200 -1.41 1.46 -2.50
C MET A 200 -1.98 1.83 -3.87
N PRO A 201 -1.14 1.92 -4.92
CA PRO A 201 -1.56 2.48 -6.20
C PRO A 201 -2.58 1.63 -6.96
N MET A 202 -2.68 0.34 -6.62
CA MET A 202 -3.56 -0.60 -7.31
C MET A 202 -4.98 -0.61 -6.77
N ILE A 203 -5.29 0.10 -5.68
CA ILE A 203 -6.60 -0.01 -5.02
C ILE A 203 -7.46 1.20 -5.35
N HIS A 204 -8.66 0.95 -5.87
CA HIS A 204 -9.70 1.97 -5.97
C HIS A 204 -10.50 2.01 -4.67
N PHE A 205 -10.23 3.00 -3.82
CA PHE A 205 -10.93 3.19 -2.57
C PHE A 205 -12.32 3.79 -2.80
N PRO A 206 -13.35 3.34 -2.06
CA PRO A 206 -14.66 3.97 -2.11
C PRO A 206 -14.59 5.40 -1.55
N TRP A 207 -15.47 6.28 -2.01
CA TRP A 207 -15.47 7.70 -1.63
C TRP A 207 -15.60 7.94 -0.12
N TRP A 208 -16.22 7.02 0.62
CA TRP A 208 -16.38 7.09 2.08
C TRP A 208 -15.15 6.56 2.83
N PHE A 209 -14.21 5.91 2.15
CA PHE A 209 -13.03 5.31 2.78
C PHE A 209 -12.27 6.28 3.68
N PRO A 210 -12.03 7.56 3.33
CA PRO A 210 -11.27 8.48 4.18
C PRO A 210 -11.87 8.72 5.57
N ALA A 211 -13.18 8.52 5.75
CA ALA A 211 -13.86 8.68 7.04
C ALA A 211 -13.42 7.60 8.07
N VAL A 212 -13.19 6.37 7.62
CA VAL A 212 -12.78 5.26 8.50
C VAL A 212 -11.42 5.50 9.18
N PRO A 213 -10.32 5.78 8.44
CA PRO A 213 -9.06 6.12 9.07
C PRO A 213 -9.17 7.44 9.84
N PHE A 214 -9.99 8.41 9.43
CA PHE A 214 -10.18 9.64 10.21
C PHE A 214 -10.66 9.34 11.64
N VAL A 215 -11.71 8.53 11.78
CA VAL A 215 -12.21 8.11 13.10
C VAL A 215 -11.14 7.38 13.91
N ALA A 216 -10.37 6.49 13.28
CA ALA A 216 -9.27 5.79 13.96
C ALA A 216 -8.18 6.75 14.46
N HIS A 217 -7.83 7.76 13.67
CA HIS A 217 -6.84 8.77 14.07
C HIS A 217 -7.38 9.71 15.16
N MET A 218 -8.67 10.03 15.16
CA MET A 218 -9.29 10.79 16.25
C MET A 218 -9.28 9.98 17.55
N ALA A 219 -9.59 8.69 17.50
CA ALA A 219 -9.50 7.80 18.67
C ALA A 219 -8.06 7.75 19.22
N MET A 220 -7.05 7.67 18.34
CA MET A 220 -5.65 7.75 18.74
C MET A 220 -5.29 9.12 19.35
N ALA A 221 -5.78 10.22 18.77
CA ALA A 221 -5.55 11.57 19.30
C ALA A 221 -6.13 11.75 20.71
N VAL A 222 -7.25 11.09 21.03
CA VAL A 222 -7.81 11.05 22.39
C VAL A 222 -6.83 10.39 23.36
N ALA A 223 -6.26 9.23 22.99
CA ALA A 223 -5.28 8.54 23.83
C ALA A 223 -4.00 9.38 24.02
N ILE A 224 -3.47 9.97 22.95
CA ILE A 224 -2.28 10.85 23.01
C ILE A 224 -2.57 12.07 23.90
N GLY A 225 -3.70 12.76 23.69
CA GLY A 225 -4.09 13.91 24.48
C GLY A 225 -4.28 13.57 25.97
N GLY A 226 -4.89 12.42 26.26
CA GLY A 226 -5.05 11.93 27.62
C GLY A 226 -3.71 11.66 28.31
N VAL A 227 -2.77 11.02 27.61
CA VAL A 227 -1.43 10.77 28.14
C VAL A 227 -0.66 12.08 28.32
N ALA A 228 -0.64 12.96 27.32
CA ALA A 228 0.07 14.23 27.37
C ALA A 228 -0.45 15.12 28.50
N LEU A 229 -1.77 15.32 28.60
CA LEU A 229 -2.35 16.19 29.62
C LEU A 229 -2.21 15.63 31.04
N ARG A 230 -2.12 14.31 31.22
CA ARG A 230 -2.06 13.69 32.55
C ARG A 230 -0.63 13.48 33.04
N PHE A 231 0.29 13.08 32.17
CA PHE A 231 1.62 12.64 32.56
C PHE A 231 2.75 13.59 32.15
N VAL A 232 2.53 14.48 31.18
CA VAL A 232 3.52 15.48 30.82
C VAL A 232 3.44 16.65 31.79
N LYS A 233 4.57 16.97 32.42
CA LYS A 233 4.64 18.05 33.40
C LYS A 233 4.43 19.42 32.73
N PRO A 234 3.85 20.41 33.43
CA PRO A 234 3.62 21.74 32.87
C PRO A 234 4.90 22.42 32.36
N GLU A 235 6.07 22.14 32.95
CA GLU A 235 7.33 22.73 32.51
C GLU A 235 7.74 22.29 31.10
N ALA A 236 7.16 21.20 30.58
CA ALA A 236 7.37 20.78 29.20
C ALA A 236 6.77 21.78 28.19
N ASP A 237 5.75 22.57 28.58
CA ASP A 237 5.19 23.60 27.70
C ASP A 237 6.26 24.63 27.36
N ALA A 238 7.02 25.10 28.34
CA ALA A 238 8.10 26.08 28.13
C ALA A 238 9.26 25.53 27.28
N LYS A 239 9.44 24.20 27.23
CA LYS A 239 10.47 23.53 26.43
C LYS A 239 9.98 23.08 25.05
N SER A 240 8.68 23.16 24.80
CA SER A 240 8.10 22.82 23.50
C SER A 240 8.39 23.89 22.46
N PHE A 241 8.30 23.52 21.17
CA PHE A 241 8.50 24.49 20.09
C PHE A 241 7.54 25.69 20.18
N VAL A 242 6.25 25.43 20.42
CA VAL A 242 5.25 26.50 20.60
C VAL A 242 5.51 27.34 21.86
N GLY A 243 6.02 26.73 22.93
CA GLY A 243 6.40 27.45 24.14
C GLY A 243 7.56 28.41 23.91
N LEU A 244 8.64 27.92 23.29
CA LEU A 244 9.81 28.72 22.95
C LEU A 244 9.43 29.90 22.03
N TRP A 245 8.61 29.65 21.02
CA TRP A 245 8.11 30.69 20.11
C TRP A 245 7.29 31.77 20.83
N ARG A 246 6.50 31.40 21.85
CA ARG A 246 5.75 32.37 22.67
C ARG A 246 6.66 33.22 23.54
N LEU A 247 7.69 32.62 24.15
CA LEU A 247 8.64 33.33 25.00
C LEU A 247 9.41 34.38 24.19
N ASP A 248 9.88 34.02 22.99
CA ASP A 248 10.58 34.92 22.08
C ASP A 248 9.74 36.18 21.72
N ARG A 249 8.45 35.98 21.43
CA ARG A 249 7.52 37.09 21.17
C ARG A 249 7.23 37.96 22.38
N GLN A 250 7.20 37.38 23.58
CA GLN A 250 7.02 38.15 24.81
C GLN A 250 8.24 39.02 25.10
N SER A 251 9.45 38.51 24.89
CA SER A 251 10.67 39.31 25.02
C SER A 251 10.75 40.44 23.99
N ALA A 252 10.29 40.20 22.76
CA ALA A 252 10.28 41.23 21.72
C ALA A 252 9.24 42.34 21.95
N ALA A 253 8.19 42.08 22.74
CA ALA A 253 7.11 43.02 23.01
C ALA A 253 7.27 43.84 24.31
N ALA A 254 8.28 43.52 25.12
CA ALA A 254 8.55 44.29 26.34
C ALA A 254 9.16 45.67 25.96
N PRO A 255 8.58 46.80 26.41
CA PRO A 255 9.17 48.11 26.19
C PRO A 255 10.54 48.18 26.87
N GLY A 256 11.57 48.53 26.10
CA GLY A 256 12.94 48.76 26.58
C GLY A 256 13.13 50.10 27.25
#